data_AF-A0A7X7NZY2-F1
#
_entry.id   AF-A0A7X7NZY2-F1
#
_cell.length_a   1.000
_cell.length_b   1.000
_cell.length_c   1.000
_cell.angle_alpha   90.00
_cell.angle_beta   90.00
_cell.angle_gamma   90.00
#
_symmetry.space_group_name_H-M   'P 1'
#
loop_
_entity.id
_entity.type
_entity.pdbx_description
1 polymer ?
#
loop_
_entity_poly.entity_id
_entity_poly.type
_entity_poly.pdbx_seq_one_letter_code
_entity_poly.pdbx_strand_id
1 'polypeptide(L)'
;MRQWLNKKEQDLLVSRDSSETIKVTVKNCVIGGEQLVVIAGPCAIESEELLKETAFKVRGCGAVMLRGGAFKPRTSPYSFQGLGEQGLKMLAKVGEEMNMPVVTE
;
A
#
# COMPACT_ATOMS: atom_id res chain seq x y z
N MET A 1 38.35 -6.64 17.17
CA MET A 1 37.20 -7.46 16.70
C MET A 1 35.98 -6.59 16.33
N ARG A 2 36.17 -5.46 15.62
CA ARG A 2 35.08 -4.55 15.18
C ARG A 2 35.23 -4.02 13.74
N GLN A 3 36.27 -4.43 13.00
CA GLN A 3 36.54 -3.90 11.65
C GLN A 3 35.85 -4.66 10.50
N TRP A 4 35.13 -5.76 10.76
CA TRP A 4 34.53 -6.62 9.72
C TRP A 4 33.05 -6.34 9.40
N LEU A 5 32.38 -5.43 10.11
CA LEU A 5 30.95 -5.14 9.89
C LEU A 5 30.71 -3.92 8.97
N ASN A 6 31.70 -3.07 8.72
CA ASN A 6 31.46 -1.76 8.09
C ASN A 6 31.51 -1.74 6.55
N LYS A 7 31.93 -2.82 5.88
CA LYS A 7 32.15 -2.77 4.41
C LYS A 7 30.96 -3.22 3.57
N LYS A 8 29.99 -3.96 4.14
CA LYS A 8 28.84 -4.48 3.38
C LYS A 8 27.63 -3.55 3.33
N GLU A 9 27.47 -2.65 4.30
CA GLU A 9 26.36 -1.68 4.30
C GLU A 9 26.61 -0.50 3.35
N GLN A 10 27.88 -0.17 3.05
CA GLN A 10 28.26 0.99 2.22
C GLN A 10 27.93 0.83 0.72
N ASP A 11 27.58 -0.36 0.24
CA ASP A 11 27.33 -0.66 -1.20
C ASP A 11 25.85 -0.93 -1.54
N LEU A 12 24.91 -0.74 -0.61
CA LEU A 12 23.50 -0.96 -0.90
C LEU A 12 22.93 0.20 -1.74
N LEU A 13 22.22 -0.09 -2.83
CA LEU A 13 21.54 0.93 -3.66
C LEU A 13 20.51 1.78 -2.90
N VAL A 14 20.08 1.30 -1.74
CA VAL A 14 19.12 1.99 -0.85
C VAL A 14 19.82 2.70 0.32
N SER A 15 21.15 2.70 0.37
CA SER A 15 21.91 3.35 1.44
C SER A 15 21.70 4.86 1.37
N ARG A 16 21.61 5.49 2.55
CA ARG A 16 21.47 6.95 2.67
C ARG A 16 22.75 7.70 2.32
N ASP A 17 23.87 6.98 2.20
CA ASP A 17 25.21 7.54 2.09
C ASP A 17 25.44 8.25 0.75
N SER A 18 24.54 8.11 -0.23
CA SER A 18 24.77 8.54 -1.61
C SER A 18 23.80 9.58 -2.19
N SER A 19 22.66 9.93 -1.59
CA SER A 19 21.74 10.89 -2.25
C SER A 19 20.58 11.44 -1.42
N GLU A 20 19.92 12.45 -2.01
CA GLU A 20 18.68 13.10 -1.60
C GLU A 20 17.54 12.11 -1.25
N THR A 21 16.53 12.59 -0.52
CA THR A 21 15.35 11.77 -0.17
C THR A 21 14.66 11.22 -1.41
N ILE A 22 14.56 9.89 -1.51
CA ILE A 22 13.83 9.20 -2.58
C ILE A 22 12.34 9.53 -2.47
N LYS A 23 11.79 10.08 -3.55
CA LYS A 23 10.36 10.37 -3.69
C LYS A 23 9.73 9.39 -4.66
N VAL A 24 8.64 8.74 -4.26
CA VAL A 24 7.89 7.81 -5.10
C VAL A 24 6.55 8.45 -5.46
N THR A 25 6.30 8.63 -6.75
CA THR A 25 5.04 9.20 -7.24
C THR A 25 4.11 8.08 -7.70
N VAL A 26 2.91 8.02 -7.12
CA VAL A 26 1.86 7.07 -7.49
C VAL A 26 0.61 7.87 -7.88
N LYS A 27 0.34 7.96 -9.19
CA LYS A 27 -0.66 8.87 -9.76
C LYS A 27 -0.43 10.31 -9.25
N ASN A 28 -1.34 10.83 -8.44
CA ASN A 28 -1.32 12.18 -7.87
C ASN A 28 -0.74 12.25 -6.44
N CYS A 29 -0.22 11.14 -5.90
CA CYS A 29 0.35 11.07 -4.55
C CYS A 29 1.88 10.99 -4.61
N VAL A 30 2.58 11.80 -3.82
CA VAL A 30 4.05 11.77 -3.69
C VAL A 30 4.43 11.30 -2.29
N ILE A 31 5.00 10.11 -2.19
CA ILE A 31 5.50 9.50 -0.96
C ILE A 31 6.96 9.92 -0.77
N GLY A 32 7.33 10.38 0.44
CA GLY A 32 8.67 10.91 0.73
C GLY A 32 8.83 12.41 0.43
N GLY A 33 7.73 13.10 0.11
CA GLY A 33 7.68 14.56 0.03
C GLY A 33 7.44 15.22 1.40
N GLU A 34 7.02 16.48 1.38
CA GLU A 34 6.73 17.26 2.60
C GLU A 34 5.37 16.90 3.23
N GLN A 35 4.43 16.38 2.43
CA GLN A 35 3.09 16.04 2.88
C GLN A 35 3.04 14.65 3.53
N LEU A 36 2.30 14.54 4.63
CA LEU A 36 2.00 13.26 5.26
C LEU A 36 1.05 12.45 4.38
N VAL A 37 1.48 11.27 3.94
CA VAL A 37 0.67 10.35 3.15
C VAL A 37 -0.01 9.34 4.06
N VAL A 38 -1.35 9.30 4.01
CA VAL A 38 -2.16 8.28 4.69
C VAL A 38 -2.76 7.33 3.65
N ILE A 39 -2.47 6.04 3.80
CA ILE A 39 -3.01 4.94 3.00
C ILE A 39 -3.95 4.14 3.89
N ALA A 40 -5.24 4.07 3.55
CA ALA A 40 -6.24 3.46 4.43
C ALA A 40 -7.26 2.63 3.63
N GLY A 41 -7.90 1.68 4.33
CA GLY A 41 -8.86 0.74 3.74
C GLY A 41 -8.85 -0.59 4.48
N PRO A 42 -9.69 -1.56 4.08
CA PRO A 42 -9.89 -2.79 4.85
C PRO A 42 -8.68 -3.73 4.83
N CYS A 43 -8.65 -4.65 5.79
CA CYS A 43 -7.61 -5.67 5.88
C CYS A 43 -7.66 -6.65 4.69
N ALA A 44 -8.87 -7.09 4.34
CA ALA A 44 -9.17 -7.95 3.20
C ALA A 44 -10.34 -7.36 2.41
N ILE A 45 -10.38 -7.63 1.11
CA ILE A 45 -11.52 -7.25 0.28
C ILE A 45 -12.55 -8.37 0.39
N GLU A 46 -13.74 -8.03 0.86
CA GLU A 46 -14.83 -9.00 1.14
C GLU A 46 -16.05 -8.75 0.23
N SER A 47 -16.32 -7.50 -0.13
CA SER A 47 -17.30 -7.12 -1.15
C SER A 47 -16.98 -5.75 -1.74
N GLU A 48 -17.56 -5.45 -2.91
CA GLU A 48 -17.37 -4.15 -3.57
C GLU A 48 -18.07 -3.03 -2.78
N GLU A 49 -19.25 -3.30 -2.24
CA GLU A 49 -20.05 -2.33 -1.47
C GLU A 49 -19.31 -1.87 -0.21
N LEU A 50 -18.77 -2.83 0.56
CA LEU A 50 -18.01 -2.52 1.78
C LEU A 50 -16.71 -1.78 1.45
N LEU A 51 -16.04 -2.18 0.37
CA LEU A 51 -14.81 -1.53 -0.08
C LEU A 51 -15.09 -0.07 -0.49
N LYS A 52 -16.18 0.17 -1.23
CA LYS A 52 -16.60 1.50 -1.66
C LYS A 52 -17.02 2.39 -0.50
N GLU A 53 -17.81 1.86 0.44
CA GLU A 53 -18.18 2.57 1.67
C GLU A 53 -16.93 2.96 2.48
N THR A 54 -15.99 2.03 2.63
CA THR A 54 -14.73 2.28 3.33
C THR A 54 -13.91 3.34 2.62
N ALA A 55 -13.76 3.25 1.30
CA ALA A 55 -13.04 4.22 0.48
C ALA A 55 -13.61 5.63 0.64
N PHE A 56 -14.94 5.77 0.66
CA PHE A 56 -15.60 7.05 0.89
C PHE A 56 -15.27 7.64 2.26
N LYS A 57 -15.39 6.84 3.32
CA LYS A 57 -15.11 7.29 4.69
C LYS A 57 -13.64 7.69 4.87
N VAL A 58 -12.70 6.84 4.44
CA VAL A 58 -11.27 7.13 4.64
C VAL A 58 -10.80 8.33 3.83
N ARG A 59 -11.33 8.51 2.61
CA ARG A 59 -11.08 9.72 1.81
C ARG A 59 -11.57 10.97 2.52
N GLY A 60 -12.78 10.92 3.10
CA GLY A 60 -13.33 12.01 3.90
C GLY A 60 -12.48 12.36 5.13
N CYS A 61 -11.76 11.38 5.68
CA CYS A 61 -10.81 11.56 6.78
C CYS A 61 -9.39 11.97 6.33
N GLY A 62 -9.16 12.20 5.03
CA GLY A 62 -7.87 12.66 4.49
C GLY A 62 -6.94 11.58 3.96
N ALA A 63 -7.39 10.32 3.85
CA ALA A 63 -6.60 9.29 3.16
C ALA A 63 -6.50 9.61 1.66
N VAL A 64 -5.29 9.52 1.12
CA VAL A 64 -4.99 9.86 -0.29
C VAL A 64 -4.79 8.63 -1.18
N MET A 65 -4.71 7.44 -0.59
CA MET A 65 -4.64 6.17 -1.31
C MET A 65 -5.51 5.11 -0.61
N LEU A 66 -6.08 4.19 -1.40
CA LEU A 66 -6.93 3.10 -0.91
C LEU A 66 -6.12 1.80 -0.82
N ARG A 67 -6.15 1.13 0.34
CA ARG A 67 -5.58 -0.23 0.48
C ARG A 67 -6.66 -1.30 0.63
N GLY A 68 -6.39 -2.51 0.16
CA GLY A 68 -7.23 -3.68 0.40
C GLY A 68 -6.53 -4.96 -0.03
N GLY A 69 -6.45 -5.96 0.84
CA GLY A 69 -5.79 -7.23 0.52
C GLY A 69 -6.68 -8.15 -0.29
N ALA A 70 -6.32 -8.42 -1.54
CA ALA A 70 -7.01 -9.38 -2.39
C ALA A 70 -6.57 -10.84 -2.12
N PHE A 71 -5.30 -11.03 -1.75
CA PHE A 71 -4.71 -12.29 -1.33
C PHE A 71 -4.32 -12.18 0.14
N LYS A 72 -4.70 -13.16 0.96
CA LYS A 72 -4.36 -13.17 2.40
C LYS A 72 -3.48 -14.39 2.69
N PRO A 73 -2.18 -14.23 2.99
CA PRO A 73 -1.37 -15.36 3.44
C PRO A 73 -1.88 -15.80 4.82
N ARG A 74 -2.61 -16.92 4.86
CA ARG A 74 -3.18 -17.45 6.11
C ARG A 74 -2.31 -18.58 6.64
N THR A 75 -2.11 -18.59 7.96
CA THR A 75 -1.50 -19.73 8.65
C THR A 75 -2.39 -20.99 8.56
N SER A 76 -3.71 -20.81 8.50
CA SER A 76 -4.67 -21.91 8.36
C SER A 76 -5.28 -21.93 6.95
N PRO A 77 -5.33 -23.11 6.30
CA PRO A 77 -5.90 -23.24 4.95
C PRO A 77 -7.41 -23.04 4.93
N TYR A 78 -8.10 -23.24 6.05
CA TYR A 78 -9.56 -23.15 6.15
C TYR A 78 -10.06 -21.73 6.39
N SER A 79 -9.13 -20.80 6.62
CA SER A 79 -9.49 -19.41 6.78
C SER A 79 -9.80 -18.76 5.43
N PHE A 80 -10.53 -17.65 5.43
CA PHE A 80 -10.73 -16.84 4.23
C PHE A 80 -9.39 -16.44 3.59
N GLN A 81 -9.16 -16.84 2.34
CA GLN A 81 -7.89 -16.62 1.62
C GLN A 81 -7.86 -15.29 0.84
N GLY A 82 -8.95 -14.52 0.89
CA GLY A 82 -9.16 -13.37 0.01
C GLY A 82 -9.92 -13.76 -1.27
N LEU A 83 -10.40 -12.75 -1.99
CA LEU A 83 -11.14 -12.93 -3.26
C LEU A 83 -10.21 -13.07 -4.49
N GLY A 84 -8.89 -12.98 -4.31
CA GLY A 84 -7.91 -13.08 -5.39
C GLY A 84 -8.16 -12.06 -6.50
N GLU A 85 -8.14 -12.52 -7.75
CA GLU A 85 -8.32 -11.65 -8.92
C GLU A 85 -9.64 -10.86 -8.89
N GLN A 86 -10.72 -11.45 -8.36
CA GLN A 86 -11.99 -10.73 -8.21
C GLN A 86 -11.84 -9.53 -7.26
N GLY A 87 -11.11 -9.72 -6.15
CA GLY A 87 -10.77 -8.64 -5.23
C GLY A 87 -9.92 -7.56 -5.89
N LEU A 88 -8.96 -7.93 -6.75
CA LEU A 88 -8.17 -6.96 -7.52
C LEU A 88 -9.04 -6.10 -8.45
N LYS A 89 -9.99 -6.73 -9.17
CA LYS A 89 -10.92 -6.02 -10.06
C LYS A 89 -11.80 -5.05 -9.29
N MET A 90 -12.31 -5.46 -8.13
CA MET A 90 -13.08 -4.58 -7.23
C MET A 90 -12.24 -3.41 -6.74
N LEU A 91 -10.99 -3.67 -6.29
CA LEU A 91 -10.09 -2.61 -5.81
C LEU A 91 -9.78 -1.59 -6.89
N ALA A 92 -9.44 -2.05 -8.10
CA ALA A 92 -9.16 -1.18 -9.24
C ALA A 92 -10.37 -0.29 -9.57
N LYS A 93 -11.56 -0.90 -9.70
CA LYS A 93 -12.81 -0.19 -9.98
C LYS A 93 -13.12 0.86 -8.93
N VAL A 94 -13.12 0.50 -7.65
CA VAL A 94 -13.38 1.45 -6.55
C VAL A 94 -12.32 2.55 -6.49
N GLY A 95 -11.04 2.20 -6.71
CA GLY A 95 -9.96 3.18 -6.81
C GLY A 95 -10.18 4.21 -7.92
N GLU A 96 -10.64 3.78 -9.10
CA GLU A 96 -11.00 4.66 -10.21
C GLU A 96 -12.20 5.54 -9.87
N GLU A 97 -13.29 4.97 -9.38
CA GLU A 97 -14.50 5.72 -9.00
C GLU A 97 -14.22 6.77 -7.92
N MET A 98 -13.33 6.47 -6.99
CA MET A 98 -12.94 7.36 -5.90
C MET A 98 -11.76 8.28 -6.25
N ASN A 99 -11.19 8.16 -7.46
CA ASN A 99 -9.97 8.83 -7.89
C ASN A 99 -8.82 8.69 -6.86
N MET A 100 -8.64 7.47 -6.34
CA MET A 100 -7.58 7.12 -5.39
C MET A 100 -6.66 6.06 -6.03
N PRO A 101 -5.34 6.25 -6.02
CA PRO A 101 -4.42 5.14 -6.30
C PRO A 101 -4.60 4.02 -5.26
N VAL A 102 -4.33 2.79 -5.68
CA VAL A 102 -4.59 1.59 -4.88
C VAL A 102 -3.31 0.86 -4.49
N VAL A 103 -3.35 0.19 -3.34
CA VAL A 103 -2.27 -0.68 -2.84
C VAL A 103 -2.87 -2.00 -2.37
N THR A 104 -2.28 -3.11 -2.80
CA THR A 104 -2.60 -4.46 -2.31
C THR A 104 -1.30 -5.22 -2.08
N GLU A 105 -1.36 -6.17 -1.15
CA GLU A 105 -0.40 -7.27 -1.07
C GLU A 105 -0.59 -8.23 -2.25
#